data_AF-A0A8H7C082-F1
#
_entry.id   AF-A0A8H7C082-F1
#
_cell.length_a   1.000
_cell.length_b   1.000
_cell.length_c   1.000
_cell.angle_alpha   90.00
_cell.angle_beta   90.00
_cell.angle_gamma   90.00
#
_symmetry.space_group_name_H-M   'P 1'
#
loop_
_entity.id
_entity.type
_entity.pdbx_description
1 polymer ?
#
loop_
_entity_poly.entity_id
_entity_poly.type
_entity_poly.pdbx_seq_one_letter_code
_entity_poly.pdbx_strand_id
1 'polypeptide(L)'
;MKITFREEKETSVTLISPTLIPDIDKLVSIRVDTPRYWPFYLDALNTEEMPRHKDALLKSQTLYVKRRTAFLSYTEDPKGSRSLFVRSGSSAGDAATLDFPQLTDTKTHPASDLSEFITSFSNDILFLAFADHLARTDDGFTEKEQLFHRYCHAALLDSILHDKPQTLQSHLTLYMYRTMDPRSQYFNLRLQDLRFAADFYSKIYDRRFSGRVNNNPRPPLIRDTTVLGALYALDKRLEDIRQSEQFLQALGQYAKGEAIIGLRASDVSGDVSRDNQGDEDIGIVRQLGWYLLRNGVPVSTLLVVLRQLAQDAHRQCLGVPPPEGTNDAEVLDLGIKEVLHGTGTKMSTAFGSGWSAKSLDEIIQVWGMDVATDTSIRDRI
;
A
#
# COMPACT_ATOMS: atom_id res chain seq x y z
N MET A 1 -31.83 -10.50 15.43
CA MET A 1 -32.22 -9.15 15.87
C MET A 1 -32.30 -9.14 17.38
N LYS A 2 -31.75 -8.14 18.06
CA LYS A 2 -31.86 -7.97 19.50
C LYS A 2 -32.80 -6.80 19.76
N ILE A 3 -33.88 -7.06 20.49
CA ILE A 3 -34.86 -6.05 20.87
C ILE A 3 -34.72 -5.78 22.36
N THR A 4 -34.76 -4.51 22.74
CA THR A 4 -34.83 -4.09 24.14
C THR A 4 -36.21 -3.46 24.38
N PHE A 5 -36.91 -3.87 25.44
CA PHE A 5 -38.20 -3.31 25.84
C PHE A 5 -38.24 -3.03 27.34
N ARG A 6 -39.12 -2.10 27.73
CA ARG A 6 -39.30 -1.59 29.10
C ARG A 6 -40.72 -1.90 29.57
N GLU A 7 -40.83 -2.77 30.56
CA GLU A 7 -42.06 -3.01 31.31
C GLU A 7 -41.90 -2.46 32.73
N GLU A 8 -41.20 -3.19 33.61
CA GLU A 8 -40.81 -2.72 34.95
C GLU A 8 -39.29 -2.50 35.06
N LYS A 9 -38.52 -3.27 34.28
CA LYS A 9 -37.06 -3.18 34.12
C LYS A 9 -36.73 -3.38 32.65
N GLU A 10 -35.62 -2.81 32.19
CA GLU A 10 -35.15 -3.02 30.81
C GLU A 10 -34.70 -4.47 30.61
N THR A 11 -35.30 -5.13 29.63
CA THR A 11 -34.97 -6.51 29.24
C THR A 11 -34.69 -6.57 27.75
N SER A 12 -33.72 -7.41 27.36
CA SER A 12 -33.34 -7.59 25.96
C SER A 12 -33.52 -9.03 25.51
N VAL A 13 -34.19 -9.24 24.39
CA VAL A 13 -34.46 -10.57 23.81
C VAL A 13 -33.93 -10.63 22.38
N THR A 14 -33.33 -11.76 22.03
CA THR A 14 -32.86 -12.04 20.65
C THR A 14 -33.94 -12.79 19.88
N LEU A 15 -34.43 -12.20 18.79
CA LEU A 15 -35.44 -12.75 17.89
C LEU A 15 -34.90 -12.88 16.46
N ILE A 16 -35.45 -13.82 15.69
CA ILE A 16 -35.09 -14.07 14.29
C ILE A 16 -36.15 -13.44 13.39
N SER A 17 -35.81 -12.39 12.64
CA SER A 17 -36.75 -11.76 11.70
C SER A 17 -37.08 -12.69 10.51
N PRO A 18 -38.32 -12.65 9.96
CA PRO A 18 -39.45 -11.82 10.37
C PRO A 18 -40.18 -12.37 11.61
N THR A 19 -40.43 -11.50 12.60
CA THR A 19 -41.14 -11.83 13.86
C THR A 19 -42.02 -10.68 14.30
N LEU A 20 -43.09 -10.99 15.02
CA LEU A 20 -43.88 -10.00 15.73
C LEU A 20 -43.04 -9.40 16.86
N ILE A 21 -43.07 -8.07 16.98
CA ILE A 21 -42.44 -7.34 18.07
C ILE A 21 -43.47 -7.10 19.19
N PRO A 22 -43.03 -7.00 20.45
CA PRO A 22 -43.87 -6.54 21.55
C PRO A 22 -44.44 -5.14 21.26
N ASP A 23 -45.36 -4.70 22.12
CA ASP A 23 -45.99 -3.38 22.02
C ASP A 23 -44.96 -2.26 21.76
N ILE A 24 -45.24 -1.43 20.75
CA ILE A 24 -44.35 -0.37 20.28
C ILE A 24 -44.11 0.67 21.37
N ASP A 25 -45.07 0.87 22.28
CA ASP A 25 -44.96 1.83 23.38
C ASP A 25 -44.00 1.36 24.48
N LYS A 26 -43.71 0.05 24.52
CA LYS A 26 -42.73 -0.56 25.43
C LYS A 26 -41.37 -0.73 24.78
N LEU A 27 -41.23 -0.48 23.48
CA LEU A 27 -40.01 -0.70 22.73
C LEU A 27 -38.96 0.37 23.07
N VAL A 28 -37.80 -0.06 23.57
CA VAL A 28 -36.67 0.83 23.85
C VAL A 28 -35.76 0.92 22.63
N SER A 29 -35.37 -0.21 22.06
CA SER A 29 -34.47 -0.21 20.91
C SER A 29 -34.53 -1.50 20.11
N ILE A 30 -34.20 -1.38 18.82
CA ILE A 30 -33.99 -2.51 17.91
C ILE A 30 -32.55 -2.48 17.43
N ARG A 31 -31.82 -3.58 17.63
CA ARG A 31 -30.47 -3.78 17.10
C ARG A 31 -30.42 -4.97 16.15
N VAL A 32 -29.83 -4.79 14.98
CA VAL A 32 -29.46 -5.89 14.10
C VAL A 32 -28.14 -6.48 14.60
N ASP A 33 -28.25 -7.56 15.36
CA ASP A 33 -27.13 -8.25 16.00
C ASP A 33 -26.84 -9.58 15.28
N THR A 34 -26.17 -9.49 14.13
CA THR A 34 -25.77 -10.65 13.32
C THR A 34 -24.53 -10.31 12.48
N PRO A 35 -23.58 -11.24 12.31
CA PRO A 35 -22.39 -10.99 11.50
C PRO A 35 -22.68 -10.87 9.99
N ARG A 36 -23.88 -11.26 9.53
CA ARG A 36 -24.24 -11.32 8.10
C ARG A 36 -24.79 -10.02 7.53
N TYR A 37 -25.29 -9.15 8.39
CA TYR A 37 -25.86 -7.86 8.00
C TYR A 37 -25.10 -6.75 8.72
N TRP A 38 -25.12 -5.56 8.14
CA TRP A 38 -24.51 -4.40 8.77
C TRP A 38 -25.21 -4.07 10.10
N PRO A 39 -24.45 -3.81 11.17
CA PRO A 39 -25.03 -3.39 12.45
C PRO A 39 -25.90 -2.16 12.24
N PHE A 40 -27.14 -2.28 12.66
CA PHE A 40 -28.12 -1.21 12.62
C PHE A 40 -28.74 -1.08 14.00
N TYR A 41 -28.90 0.16 14.46
CA TYR A 41 -29.47 0.47 15.75
C TYR A 41 -30.57 1.52 15.57
N LEU A 42 -31.76 1.18 16.00
CA LEU A 42 -32.90 2.08 16.08
C LEU A 42 -33.23 2.30 17.55
N ASP A 43 -33.11 3.54 17.99
CA ASP A 43 -33.61 3.97 19.29
C ASP A 43 -35.10 4.29 19.15
N ALA A 44 -35.92 3.56 19.90
CA ALA A 44 -37.37 3.71 19.94
C ALA A 44 -37.83 4.35 21.26
N LEU A 45 -36.97 4.49 22.26
CA LEU A 45 -37.33 5.09 23.54
C LEU A 45 -37.37 6.63 23.45
N ASN A 46 -36.47 7.23 22.67
CA ASN A 46 -36.42 8.68 22.44
C ASN A 46 -37.45 9.15 21.38
N THR A 47 -38.64 8.52 21.38
CA THR A 47 -39.72 8.82 20.44
C THR A 47 -40.22 10.27 20.57
N GLU A 48 -40.07 10.93 21.72
CA GLU A 48 -40.40 12.36 21.86
C GLU A 48 -39.46 13.26 21.04
N GLU A 49 -38.20 12.85 20.83
CA GLU A 49 -37.22 13.60 20.04
C GLU A 49 -37.30 13.27 18.53
N MET A 50 -37.76 12.06 18.16
CA MET A 50 -37.86 11.63 16.74
C MET A 50 -39.13 10.80 16.41
N PRO A 51 -40.33 11.39 16.48
CA PRO A 51 -41.61 10.68 16.24
C PRO A 51 -41.72 10.05 14.84
N ARG A 52 -41.01 10.63 13.86
CA ARG A 52 -40.99 10.17 12.46
C ARG A 52 -40.51 8.73 12.30
N HIS A 53 -39.59 8.25 13.14
CA HIS A 53 -39.07 6.89 13.04
C HIS A 53 -40.09 5.84 13.50
N LYS A 54 -40.84 6.15 14.57
CA LYS A 54 -41.94 5.33 15.05
C LYS A 54 -43.07 5.26 14.00
N ASP A 55 -43.48 6.41 13.46
CA ASP A 55 -44.52 6.48 12.44
C ASP A 55 -44.12 5.70 11.17
N ALA A 56 -42.87 5.84 10.74
CA ALA A 56 -42.34 5.11 9.58
C ALA A 56 -42.29 3.60 9.82
N LEU A 57 -41.93 3.15 11.04
CA LEU A 57 -41.91 1.74 11.40
C LEU A 57 -43.34 1.17 11.50
N LEU A 58 -44.28 1.91 12.07
CA LEU A 58 -45.68 1.49 12.17
C LEU A 58 -46.36 1.42 10.80
N LYS A 59 -46.05 2.37 9.91
CA LYS A 59 -46.62 2.42 8.56
C LYS A 59 -46.01 1.38 7.63
N SER A 60 -44.68 1.22 7.64
CA SER A 60 -43.99 0.33 6.70
C SER A 60 -43.82 -1.09 7.23
N GLN A 61 -43.79 -1.27 8.55
CA GLN A 61 -43.48 -2.52 9.24
C GLN A 61 -42.21 -3.21 8.71
N THR A 62 -41.30 -2.42 8.12
CA THR A 62 -40.17 -2.91 7.36
C THR A 62 -38.89 -2.26 7.88
N LEU A 63 -37.94 -3.10 8.25
CA LEU A 63 -36.58 -2.67 8.57
C LEU A 63 -35.67 -2.98 7.38
N TYR A 64 -35.15 -1.92 6.75
CA TYR A 64 -34.16 -2.08 5.69
C TYR A 64 -32.79 -2.41 6.29
N VAL A 65 -32.27 -3.57 5.93
CA VAL A 65 -30.95 -4.04 6.34
C VAL A 65 -30.07 -4.26 5.13
N LYS A 66 -28.79 -3.91 5.24
CA LYS A 66 -27.79 -4.20 4.22
C LYS A 66 -27.07 -5.50 4.57
N ARG A 67 -27.12 -6.49 3.68
CA ARG A 67 -26.32 -7.72 3.79
C ARG A 67 -24.84 -7.40 3.56
N ARG A 68 -23.94 -8.07 4.27
CA ARG A 68 -22.49 -8.00 4.00
C ARG A 68 -22.16 -8.94 2.86
N THR A 69 -21.32 -8.51 1.93
CA THR A 69 -21.05 -9.22 0.67
C THR A 69 -20.50 -10.65 0.86
N ALA A 70 -19.67 -10.89 1.88
CA ALA A 70 -19.09 -12.21 2.13
C ALA A 70 -20.07 -13.27 2.69
N PHE A 71 -21.32 -12.91 2.98
CA PHE A 71 -22.32 -13.79 3.61
C PHE A 71 -23.56 -13.96 2.73
N LEU A 72 -24.06 -15.20 2.67
CA LEU A 72 -25.35 -15.52 2.07
C LEU A 72 -26.52 -15.16 3.00
N SER A 73 -27.70 -15.02 2.40
CA SER A 73 -28.93 -14.83 3.17
C SER A 73 -29.23 -16.05 4.06
N TYR A 74 -30.07 -15.86 5.07
CA TYR A 74 -30.51 -16.98 5.92
C TYR A 74 -31.35 -18.01 5.16
N THR A 75 -31.97 -17.64 4.04
CA THR A 75 -32.72 -18.56 3.17
C THR A 75 -31.80 -19.47 2.36
N GLU A 76 -30.68 -18.93 1.85
CA GLU A 76 -29.70 -19.67 1.04
C GLU A 76 -28.73 -20.51 1.89
N ASP A 77 -28.39 -20.01 3.08
CA ASP A 77 -27.46 -20.67 3.99
C ASP A 77 -27.90 -20.49 5.46
N PRO A 78 -28.88 -21.25 5.98
CA PRO A 78 -29.37 -21.08 7.34
C PRO A 78 -28.28 -21.19 8.42
N LYS A 79 -27.29 -22.08 8.21
CA LYS A 79 -26.23 -22.38 9.20
C LYS A 79 -24.98 -21.51 9.04
N GLY A 80 -24.74 -20.92 7.86
CA GLY A 80 -23.58 -20.06 7.61
C GLY A 80 -22.33 -20.83 7.17
N SER A 81 -22.43 -22.14 6.96
CA SER A 81 -21.30 -23.01 6.63
C SER A 81 -20.83 -22.87 5.18
N ARG A 82 -21.64 -22.24 4.33
CA ARG A 82 -21.29 -21.95 2.93
C ARG A 82 -20.66 -20.57 2.78
N SER A 83 -20.74 -19.72 3.80
CA SER A 83 -20.20 -18.35 3.79
C SER A 83 -18.71 -18.33 3.46
N LEU A 84 -18.29 -17.33 2.66
CA LEU A 84 -16.90 -17.17 2.21
C LEU A 84 -15.95 -17.13 3.40
N PHE A 85 -16.35 -16.49 4.50
CA PHE A 85 -15.55 -16.41 5.73
C PHE A 85 -15.23 -17.77 6.39
N VAL A 86 -16.13 -18.76 6.29
CA VAL A 86 -15.95 -20.09 6.89
C VAL A 86 -15.08 -20.99 6.01
N ARG A 87 -15.17 -20.81 4.68
CA ARG A 87 -14.40 -21.58 3.69
C ARG A 87 -13.04 -20.98 3.39
N SER A 88 -12.89 -19.66 3.49
CA SER A 88 -11.64 -18.91 3.31
C SER A 88 -10.76 -18.96 4.58
N GLY A 89 -10.63 -20.15 5.18
CA GLY A 89 -9.60 -20.43 6.18
C GLY A 89 -8.16 -20.25 5.64
N SER A 90 -8.01 -19.82 4.38
CA SER A 90 -6.77 -19.53 3.66
C SER A 90 -6.60 -18.02 3.34
N SER A 91 -7.26 -17.11 4.06
CA SER A 91 -7.10 -15.65 3.88
C SER A 91 -5.63 -15.17 3.83
N ALA A 92 -4.70 -15.92 4.45
CA ALA A 92 -3.26 -15.69 4.38
C ALA A 92 -2.64 -15.97 2.99
N GLY A 93 -3.13 -16.95 2.23
CA GLY A 93 -2.65 -17.29 0.89
C GLY A 93 -3.06 -16.26 -0.18
N ASP A 94 -4.28 -15.74 -0.07
CA ASP A 94 -4.76 -14.67 -0.96
C ASP A 94 -4.03 -13.35 -0.67
N ALA A 95 -3.78 -13.05 0.60
CA ALA A 95 -2.94 -11.93 1.01
C ALA A 95 -1.52 -12.03 0.42
N ALA A 96 -0.90 -13.21 0.52
CA ALA A 96 0.42 -13.47 -0.04
C ALA A 96 0.43 -13.33 -1.57
N THR A 97 -0.65 -13.69 -2.26
CA THR A 97 -0.79 -13.54 -3.72
C THR A 97 -0.84 -12.06 -4.12
N LEU A 98 -1.48 -11.20 -3.33
CA LEU A 98 -1.49 -9.75 -3.56
C LEU A 98 -0.10 -9.13 -3.37
N ASP A 99 0.65 -9.62 -2.38
CA ASP A 99 1.98 -9.11 -2.02
C ASP A 99 3.05 -9.59 -3.00
N PHE A 100 3.01 -10.87 -3.38
CA PHE A 100 3.98 -11.52 -4.28
C PHE A 100 3.30 -12.51 -5.25
N PRO A 101 2.69 -12.02 -6.34
CA PRO A 101 1.93 -12.86 -7.26
C PRO A 101 2.76 -13.98 -7.89
N GLN A 102 4.07 -13.77 -8.04
CA GLN A 102 5.00 -14.69 -8.71
C GLN A 102 5.45 -15.87 -7.83
N LEU A 103 5.36 -15.72 -6.50
CA LEU A 103 5.86 -16.73 -5.55
C LEU A 103 4.78 -17.73 -5.14
N THR A 104 3.52 -17.43 -5.45
CA THR A 104 2.40 -18.28 -5.09
C THR A 104 2.12 -19.28 -6.21
N ASP A 105 2.74 -20.46 -6.11
CA ASP A 105 2.13 -21.71 -6.55
C ASP A 105 1.08 -22.12 -5.50
N THR A 106 0.20 -21.18 -5.15
CA THR A 106 -0.99 -21.52 -4.39
C THR A 106 -1.78 -22.38 -5.34
N LYS A 107 -1.77 -23.70 -5.10
CA LYS A 107 -2.76 -24.62 -5.64
C LYS A 107 -4.07 -23.85 -5.61
N THR A 108 -4.57 -23.47 -6.78
CA THR A 108 -5.87 -22.83 -6.94
C THR A 108 -6.77 -23.55 -5.97
N HIS A 109 -7.32 -22.81 -5.00
CA HIS A 109 -8.17 -23.35 -3.95
C HIS A 109 -9.07 -24.41 -4.60
N PRO A 110 -9.41 -25.55 -3.98
CA PRO A 110 -10.34 -26.53 -4.58
C PRO A 110 -11.71 -25.94 -4.98
N ALA A 111 -11.93 -24.66 -4.70
CA ALA A 111 -12.83 -23.78 -5.42
C ALA A 111 -12.17 -23.23 -6.71
N SER A 112 -11.73 -24.08 -7.64
CA SER A 112 -11.63 -23.69 -9.06
C SER A 112 -12.99 -23.21 -9.59
N ASP A 113 -14.03 -23.47 -8.81
CA ASP A 113 -15.40 -23.02 -8.90
C ASP A 113 -15.68 -21.69 -8.18
N LEU A 114 -14.66 -20.81 -8.01
CA LEU A 114 -14.89 -19.50 -7.41
C LEU A 114 -15.77 -18.61 -8.30
N SER A 115 -15.77 -18.80 -9.62
CA SER A 115 -16.67 -18.08 -10.53
C SER A 115 -18.14 -18.39 -10.21
N GLU A 116 -18.50 -19.67 -10.05
CA GLU A 116 -19.84 -20.10 -9.61
C GLU A 116 -20.12 -19.63 -8.18
N PHE A 117 -19.09 -19.63 -7.33
CA PHE A 117 -19.15 -19.09 -5.98
C PHE A 117 -19.49 -17.59 -6.00
N ILE A 118 -18.68 -16.71 -6.58
CA ILE A 118 -18.90 -15.26 -6.66
C ILE A 118 -20.27 -14.94 -7.24
N THR A 119 -20.74 -15.72 -8.23
CA THR A 119 -22.09 -15.63 -8.79
C THR A 119 -23.18 -15.84 -7.73
N SER A 120 -22.96 -16.74 -6.77
CA SER A 120 -23.87 -16.99 -5.65
C SER A 120 -23.71 -16.03 -4.45
N PHE A 121 -22.51 -15.48 -4.19
CA PHE A 121 -22.26 -14.63 -2.99
C PHE A 121 -22.51 -13.13 -3.25
N SER A 122 -22.22 -12.66 -4.45
CA SER A 122 -22.30 -11.25 -4.78
C SER A 122 -23.61 -10.88 -5.47
N ASN A 123 -24.42 -10.08 -4.80
CA ASN A 123 -25.51 -9.34 -5.46
C ASN A 123 -25.01 -8.07 -6.16
N ASP A 124 -23.71 -7.76 -6.06
CA ASP A 124 -23.10 -6.62 -6.74
C ASP A 124 -22.68 -6.99 -8.16
N ILE A 125 -23.30 -6.30 -9.13
CA ILE A 125 -23.06 -6.44 -10.57
C ILE A 125 -21.57 -6.21 -10.89
N LEU A 126 -20.90 -5.33 -10.14
CA LEU A 126 -19.48 -5.03 -10.37
C LEU A 126 -18.59 -6.23 -10.08
N PHE A 127 -18.85 -6.97 -9.00
CA PHE A 127 -18.09 -8.18 -8.68
C PHE A 127 -18.37 -9.31 -9.67
N LEU A 128 -19.61 -9.44 -10.14
CA LEU A 128 -19.97 -10.43 -11.16
C LEU A 128 -19.26 -10.14 -12.48
N ALA A 129 -19.38 -8.91 -12.98
CA ALA A 129 -18.71 -8.50 -14.21
C ALA A 129 -17.18 -8.60 -14.09
N PHE A 130 -16.61 -8.25 -12.94
CA PHE A 130 -15.17 -8.38 -12.71
C PHE A 130 -14.73 -9.85 -12.72
N ALA A 131 -15.47 -10.73 -12.06
CA ALA A 131 -15.18 -12.17 -12.06
C ALA A 131 -15.24 -12.75 -13.47
N ASP A 132 -16.28 -12.37 -14.22
CA ASP A 132 -16.49 -12.81 -15.59
C ASP A 132 -15.42 -12.32 -16.56
N HIS A 133 -14.93 -11.09 -16.42
CA HIS A 133 -13.99 -10.56 -17.40
C HIS A 133 -12.52 -10.72 -17.00
N LEU A 134 -12.19 -10.72 -15.70
CA LEU A 134 -10.82 -10.58 -15.22
C LEU A 134 -10.35 -11.71 -14.30
N ALA A 135 -11.23 -12.60 -13.82
CA ALA A 135 -10.86 -13.70 -12.94
C ALA A 135 -11.03 -15.09 -13.58
N ARG A 136 -11.15 -15.17 -14.92
CA ARG A 136 -11.20 -16.45 -15.65
C ARG A 136 -9.82 -17.09 -15.75
N THR A 137 -9.82 -18.41 -15.72
CA THR A 137 -8.62 -19.22 -15.95
C THR A 137 -8.80 -19.96 -17.26
N ASP A 138 -8.12 -19.53 -18.32
CA ASP A 138 -8.11 -20.23 -19.61
C ASP A 138 -6.70 -20.74 -19.93
N ASP A 139 -6.64 -21.96 -20.47
CA ASP A 139 -5.39 -22.65 -20.80
C ASP A 139 -4.61 -22.00 -21.96
N GLY A 140 -5.21 -21.04 -22.67
CA GLY A 140 -4.59 -20.33 -23.80
C GLY A 140 -3.82 -19.06 -23.43
N PHE A 141 -3.81 -18.66 -22.14
CA PHE A 141 -3.19 -17.40 -21.71
C PHE A 141 -1.67 -17.49 -21.56
N THR A 142 -0.99 -16.39 -21.87
CA THR A 142 0.44 -16.22 -21.58
C THR A 142 0.71 -16.24 -20.07
N GLU A 143 1.93 -16.58 -19.65
CA GLU A 143 2.27 -16.61 -18.20
C GLU A 143 2.01 -15.27 -17.49
N LYS A 144 2.23 -14.14 -18.20
CA LYS A 144 1.95 -12.80 -17.67
C LYS A 144 0.45 -12.55 -17.48
N GLU A 145 -0.37 -12.98 -18.43
CA GLU A 145 -1.82 -12.91 -18.33
C GLU A 145 -2.35 -13.83 -17.22
N GLN A 146 -1.84 -15.05 -17.12
CA GLN A 146 -2.19 -15.96 -16.03
C GLN A 146 -1.87 -15.35 -14.67
N LEU A 147 -0.69 -14.71 -14.53
CA LEU A 147 -0.31 -13.99 -13.30
C LEU A 147 -1.27 -12.85 -12.98
N PHE A 148 -1.68 -12.08 -14.00
CA PHE A 148 -2.64 -10.98 -13.84
C PHE A 148 -4.03 -11.50 -13.43
N HIS A 149 -4.53 -12.57 -14.04
CA HIS A 149 -5.80 -13.19 -13.68
C HIS A 149 -5.79 -13.73 -12.25
N ARG A 150 -4.71 -14.39 -11.82
CA ARG A 150 -4.53 -14.83 -10.41
C ARG A 150 -4.52 -13.64 -9.44
N TYR A 151 -3.85 -12.55 -9.81
CA TYR A 151 -3.88 -11.33 -8.99
C TYR A 151 -5.29 -10.72 -8.92
N CYS A 152 -6.01 -10.64 -10.03
CA CYS A 152 -7.38 -10.15 -10.09
C CYS A 152 -8.32 -11.00 -9.23
N HIS A 153 -8.15 -12.32 -9.27
CA HIS A 153 -8.88 -13.26 -8.44
C HIS A 153 -8.63 -13.01 -6.93
N ALA A 154 -7.38 -12.84 -6.52
CA ALA A 154 -7.04 -12.50 -5.13
C ALA A 154 -7.58 -11.12 -4.71
N ALA A 155 -7.52 -10.12 -5.59
CA ALA A 155 -8.03 -8.77 -5.33
C ALA A 155 -9.55 -8.74 -5.18
N LEU A 156 -10.26 -9.57 -5.95
CA LEU A 156 -11.70 -9.73 -5.85
C LEU A 156 -12.10 -10.39 -4.54
N LEU A 157 -11.44 -11.47 -4.16
CA LEU A 157 -11.65 -12.12 -2.86
C LEU A 157 -11.44 -11.17 -1.69
N ASP A 158 -10.35 -10.40 -1.71
CA ASP A 158 -10.05 -9.42 -0.68
C ASP A 158 -11.13 -8.32 -0.60
N SER A 159 -11.58 -7.83 -1.75
CA SER A 159 -12.62 -6.79 -1.83
C SER A 159 -13.99 -7.29 -1.35
N ILE A 160 -14.34 -8.54 -1.62
CA ILE A 160 -15.57 -9.19 -1.12
C ILE A 160 -15.49 -9.40 0.39
N LEU A 161 -14.36 -9.90 0.90
CA LEU A 161 -14.15 -10.14 2.33
C LEU A 161 -14.28 -8.87 3.17
N HIS A 162 -13.76 -7.75 2.66
CA HIS A 162 -13.83 -6.46 3.35
C HIS A 162 -15.07 -5.64 3.04
N ASP A 163 -15.94 -6.11 2.13
CA ASP A 163 -17.15 -5.40 1.67
C ASP A 163 -16.84 -4.02 1.08
N LYS A 164 -15.79 -3.95 0.25
CA LYS A 164 -15.26 -2.70 -0.34
C LYS A 164 -15.05 -2.87 -1.86
N PRO A 165 -16.09 -2.78 -2.71
CA PRO A 165 -15.93 -2.95 -4.16
C PRO A 165 -14.99 -1.92 -4.80
N GLN A 166 -14.89 -0.73 -4.22
CA GLN A 166 -14.05 0.35 -4.73
C GLN A 166 -12.54 0.03 -4.66
N THR A 167 -12.12 -0.93 -3.82
CA THR A 167 -10.71 -1.31 -3.71
C THR A 167 -10.20 -2.08 -4.91
N LEU A 168 -11.08 -2.66 -5.73
CA LEU A 168 -10.70 -3.36 -6.96
C LEU A 168 -9.89 -2.48 -7.89
N GLN A 169 -10.34 -1.25 -8.12
CA GLN A 169 -9.63 -0.29 -8.97
C GLN A 169 -8.25 0.04 -8.42
N SER A 170 -8.13 0.18 -7.10
CA SER A 170 -6.83 0.44 -6.46
C SER A 170 -5.89 -0.75 -6.59
N HIS A 171 -6.36 -1.99 -6.42
CA HIS A 171 -5.55 -3.18 -6.63
C HIS A 171 -5.08 -3.30 -8.08
N LEU A 172 -5.97 -3.08 -9.06
CA LEU A 172 -5.57 -3.04 -10.47
C LEU A 172 -4.50 -1.98 -10.74
N THR A 173 -4.67 -0.79 -10.16
CA THR A 173 -3.70 0.30 -10.28
C THR A 173 -2.35 -0.09 -9.66
N LEU A 174 -2.34 -0.76 -8.51
CA LEU A 174 -1.12 -1.26 -7.89
C LEU A 174 -0.44 -2.34 -8.74
N TYR A 175 -1.19 -3.23 -9.38
CA TYR A 175 -0.63 -4.19 -10.31
C TYR A 175 -0.02 -3.50 -11.54
N MET A 176 -0.71 -2.50 -12.09
CA MET A 176 -0.18 -1.69 -13.18
C MET A 176 1.10 -0.97 -12.78
N TYR A 177 1.17 -0.42 -11.56
CA TYR A 177 2.37 0.24 -11.05
C TYR A 177 3.51 -0.76 -10.79
N ARG A 178 3.21 -1.96 -10.30
CA ARG A 178 4.18 -3.06 -10.10
C ARG A 178 4.83 -3.50 -11.41
N THR A 179 4.04 -3.53 -12.49
CA THR A 179 4.46 -4.01 -13.82
C THR A 179 4.75 -2.89 -14.82
N MET A 180 4.74 -1.64 -14.37
CA MET A 180 4.88 -0.49 -15.27
C MET A 180 6.23 -0.50 -15.97
N ASP A 181 6.22 -0.04 -17.22
CA ASP A 181 7.43 0.14 -18.00
C ASP A 181 8.15 1.44 -17.60
N PRO A 182 9.44 1.38 -17.20
CA PRO A 182 10.30 2.54 -16.97
C PRO A 182 10.36 3.51 -18.15
N ARG A 183 10.09 3.04 -19.37
CA ARG A 183 10.05 3.86 -20.58
C ARG A 183 8.77 4.71 -20.70
N SER A 184 7.75 4.42 -19.89
CA SER A 184 6.48 5.14 -19.92
C SER A 184 6.68 6.61 -19.55
N GLN A 185 6.06 7.51 -20.32
CA GLN A 185 6.07 8.95 -20.06
C GLN A 185 5.61 9.31 -18.64
N TYR A 186 4.67 8.54 -18.08
CA TYR A 186 4.08 8.78 -16.76
C TYR A 186 4.74 7.98 -15.64
N PHE A 187 5.87 7.32 -15.90
CA PHE A 187 6.53 6.45 -14.93
C PHE A 187 6.85 7.16 -13.61
N ASN A 188 7.50 8.32 -13.67
CA ASN A 188 7.88 9.08 -12.48
C ASN A 188 6.65 9.54 -11.67
N LEU A 189 5.59 9.98 -12.34
CA LEU A 189 4.36 10.40 -11.67
C LEU A 189 3.71 9.23 -10.91
N ARG A 190 3.59 8.06 -11.57
CA ARG A 190 3.03 6.85 -10.96
C ARG A 190 3.90 6.32 -9.82
N LEU A 191 5.22 6.43 -9.94
CA LEU A 191 6.15 6.09 -8.87
C LEU A 191 5.98 7.00 -7.66
N GLN A 192 5.75 8.29 -7.87
CA GLN A 192 5.47 9.24 -6.79
C GLN A 192 4.17 8.89 -6.06
N ASP A 193 3.11 8.55 -6.79
CA ASP A 193 1.85 8.07 -6.21
C ASP A 193 2.04 6.80 -5.39
N LEU A 194 2.80 5.84 -5.91
CA LEU A 194 3.09 4.58 -5.22
C LEU A 194 3.91 4.81 -3.95
N ARG A 195 4.94 5.66 -4.01
CA ARG A 195 5.73 6.06 -2.85
C ARG A 195 4.87 6.73 -1.79
N PHE A 196 4.00 7.66 -2.20
CA PHE A 196 3.07 8.33 -1.29
C PHE A 196 2.15 7.31 -0.61
N ALA A 197 1.56 6.37 -1.37
CA ALA A 197 0.71 5.34 -0.81
C ALA A 197 1.47 4.46 0.20
N ALA A 198 2.70 4.06 -0.12
CA ALA A 198 3.55 3.25 0.77
C ALA A 198 3.84 3.99 2.08
N ASP A 199 4.24 5.26 2.00
CA ASP A 199 4.53 6.11 3.16
C ASP A 199 3.26 6.38 4.00
N PHE A 200 2.13 6.62 3.34
CA PHE A 200 0.86 6.83 4.01
C PHE A 200 0.44 5.60 4.82
N TYR A 201 0.37 4.42 4.21
CA TYR A 201 -0.09 3.21 4.90
C TYR A 201 0.89 2.71 5.96
N SER A 202 2.20 2.84 5.74
CA SER A 202 3.21 2.35 6.68
C SER A 202 3.44 3.28 7.89
N LYS A 203 3.44 4.61 7.70
CA LYS A 203 3.87 5.55 8.75
C LYS A 203 2.73 6.37 9.35
N ILE A 204 1.70 6.69 8.55
CA ILE A 204 0.73 7.74 8.90
C ILE A 204 -0.62 7.15 9.24
N TYR A 205 -1.06 6.14 8.48
CA TYR A 205 -2.35 5.50 8.66
C TYR A 205 -2.51 4.97 10.08
N ASP A 206 -1.53 4.18 10.57
CA ASP A 206 -1.66 3.58 11.90
C ASP A 206 -1.72 4.63 13.03
N ARG A 207 -0.98 5.72 12.87
CA ARG A 207 -0.88 6.79 13.89
C ARG A 207 -2.08 7.72 13.91
N ARG A 208 -2.67 8.04 12.75
CA ARG A 208 -3.71 9.10 12.64
C ARG A 208 -5.08 8.59 12.20
N PHE A 209 -5.15 7.50 11.45
CA PHE A 209 -6.37 7.07 10.74
C PHE A 209 -6.87 5.69 11.15
N SER A 210 -6.06 4.88 11.83
CA SER A 210 -6.46 3.57 12.35
C SER A 210 -7.57 3.64 13.40
N GLY A 211 -7.87 4.81 13.95
CA GLY A 211 -8.87 4.97 15.00
C GLY A 211 -8.53 4.27 16.32
N ARG A 212 -7.30 3.72 16.46
CA ARG A 212 -6.81 3.10 17.70
C ARG A 212 -6.84 4.07 18.88
N VAL A 213 -6.52 5.34 18.64
CA VAL A 213 -6.59 6.42 19.65
C VAL A 213 -8.02 6.61 20.19
N ASN A 214 -9.03 6.39 19.36
CA ASN A 214 -10.44 6.57 19.71
C ASN A 214 -11.12 5.25 20.14
N ASN A 215 -10.33 4.22 20.47
CA ASN A 215 -10.80 2.86 20.78
C ASN A 215 -11.76 2.28 19.71
N ASN A 216 -11.57 2.69 18.46
CA ASN A 216 -12.37 2.25 17.32
C ASN A 216 -11.43 1.86 16.18
N PRO A 217 -10.78 0.68 16.28
CA PRO A 217 -9.80 0.23 15.30
C PRO A 217 -10.45 0.04 13.92
N ARG A 218 -9.87 0.69 12.91
CA ARG A 218 -10.30 0.65 11.52
C ARG A 218 -9.21 -0.03 10.69
N PRO A 219 -9.50 -1.16 10.05
CA PRO A 219 -8.55 -1.79 9.15
C PRO A 219 -8.29 -0.88 7.94
N PRO A 220 -7.05 -0.84 7.41
CA PRO A 220 -6.72 -0.03 6.26
C PRO A 220 -7.56 -0.40 5.04
N LEU A 221 -7.67 0.53 4.10
CA LEU A 221 -8.38 0.29 2.85
C LEU A 221 -7.60 -0.69 1.95
N ILE A 222 -6.28 -0.55 1.92
CA ILE A 222 -5.34 -1.44 1.25
C ILE A 222 -4.28 -1.84 2.28
N ARG A 223 -3.84 -3.10 2.28
CA ARG A 223 -2.77 -3.54 3.18
C ARG A 223 -1.45 -2.82 2.85
N ASP A 224 -0.71 -2.49 3.89
CA ASP A 224 0.63 -1.92 3.78
C ASP A 224 1.57 -2.86 3.03
N THR A 225 1.50 -4.17 3.32
CA THR A 225 2.30 -5.21 2.66
C THR A 225 2.07 -5.25 1.15
N THR A 226 0.83 -5.06 0.68
CA THR A 226 0.51 -5.10 -0.75
C THR A 226 1.09 -3.91 -1.50
N VAL A 227 1.03 -2.72 -0.90
CA VAL A 227 1.64 -1.51 -1.48
C VAL A 227 3.16 -1.62 -1.47
N LEU A 228 3.74 -2.07 -0.35
CA LEU A 228 5.18 -2.30 -0.24
C LEU A 228 5.67 -3.39 -1.20
N GLY A 229 4.90 -4.45 -1.43
CA GLY A 229 5.23 -5.49 -2.39
C GLY A 229 5.23 -5.00 -3.84
N ALA A 230 4.34 -4.09 -4.21
CA ALA A 230 4.37 -3.42 -5.52
C ALA A 230 5.61 -2.54 -5.67
N LEU A 231 5.95 -1.79 -4.62
CA LEU A 231 7.12 -0.92 -4.59
C LEU A 231 8.44 -1.71 -4.59
N TYR A 232 8.50 -2.83 -3.86
CA TYR A 232 9.65 -3.74 -3.83
C TYR A 232 9.96 -4.35 -5.20
N ALA A 233 8.95 -4.69 -5.99
CA ALA A 233 9.16 -5.21 -7.35
C ALA A 233 9.87 -4.20 -8.26
N LEU A 234 9.60 -2.90 -8.08
CA LEU A 234 10.31 -1.84 -8.77
C LEU A 234 11.71 -1.64 -8.20
N ASP A 235 11.88 -1.69 -6.87
CA ASP A 235 13.19 -1.59 -6.23
C ASP A 235 14.15 -2.69 -6.70
N LYS A 236 13.65 -3.92 -6.90
CA LYS A 236 14.45 -5.02 -7.45
C LYS A 236 15.03 -4.68 -8.82
N ARG A 237 14.21 -4.10 -9.71
CA ARG A 237 14.64 -3.66 -11.05
C ARG A 237 15.57 -2.46 -10.99
N LEU A 238 15.37 -1.58 -10.02
CA LEU A 238 16.25 -0.43 -9.78
C LEU A 238 17.64 -0.89 -9.29
N GLU A 239 17.72 -2.00 -8.54
CA GLU A 239 19.00 -2.54 -8.10
C GLU A 239 19.88 -3.00 -9.27
N ASP A 240 19.29 -3.59 -10.32
CA ASP A 240 20.01 -3.96 -11.54
C ASP A 240 20.61 -2.71 -12.22
N ILE A 241 19.86 -1.60 -12.24
CA ILE A 241 20.32 -0.31 -12.80
C ILE A 241 21.47 0.27 -11.96
N ARG A 242 21.39 0.16 -10.63
CA ARG A 242 22.41 0.70 -9.71
C ARG A 242 23.75 0.00 -9.84
N GLN A 243 23.77 -1.25 -10.27
CA GLN A 243 24.99 -2.01 -10.50
C GLN A 243 25.70 -1.62 -11.81
N SER A 244 25.04 -0.86 -12.69
CA SER A 244 25.64 -0.38 -13.94
C SER A 244 26.71 0.67 -13.69
N GLU A 245 27.91 0.47 -14.25
CA GLU A 245 29.01 1.45 -14.17
C GLU A 245 28.64 2.80 -14.80
N GLN A 246 27.88 2.78 -15.90
CA GLN A 246 27.43 4.00 -16.58
C GLN A 246 26.51 4.83 -15.68
N PHE A 247 25.64 4.14 -14.93
CA PHE A 247 24.76 4.79 -13.96
C PHE A 247 25.55 5.41 -12.81
N LEU A 248 26.54 4.69 -12.26
CA LEU A 248 27.38 5.22 -11.18
C LEU A 248 28.19 6.45 -11.61
N GLN A 249 28.69 6.48 -12.85
CA GLN A 249 29.35 7.66 -13.41
C GLN A 249 28.39 8.86 -13.53
N ALA A 250 27.16 8.63 -14.01
CA ALA A 250 26.15 9.67 -14.13
C ALA A 250 25.67 10.20 -12.76
N LEU A 251 25.48 9.31 -11.78
CA LEU A 251 25.22 9.69 -10.39
C LEU A 251 26.38 10.52 -9.83
N GLY A 252 27.61 10.12 -10.19
CA GLY A 252 28.86 10.82 -9.94
C GLY A 252 28.83 12.29 -10.36
N GLN A 253 28.53 12.51 -11.63
CA GLN A 253 28.42 13.84 -12.24
C GLN A 253 27.28 14.64 -11.60
N TYR A 254 26.12 14.03 -11.39
CA TYR A 254 24.97 14.67 -10.76
C TYR A 254 25.28 15.16 -9.33
N ALA A 255 25.89 14.32 -8.49
CA ALA A 255 26.22 14.66 -7.11
C ALA A 255 27.30 15.75 -6.98
N LYS A 256 28.11 15.94 -8.03
CA LYS A 256 29.12 17.01 -8.12
C LYS A 256 28.59 18.28 -8.78
N GLY A 257 27.36 18.26 -9.32
CA GLY A 257 26.78 19.36 -10.08
C GLY A 257 27.39 19.53 -11.47
N GLU A 258 28.02 18.48 -12.00
CA GLU A 258 28.60 18.46 -13.34
C GLU A 258 27.53 18.10 -14.39
N ALA A 259 27.77 18.50 -15.65
CA ALA A 259 26.92 18.08 -16.75
C ALA A 259 27.06 16.56 -16.98
N ILE A 260 25.94 15.87 -17.24
CA ILE A 260 25.98 14.44 -17.52
C ILE A 260 26.53 14.23 -18.93
N ILE A 261 27.72 13.63 -19.03
CA ILE A 261 28.42 13.42 -20.30
C ILE A 261 28.02 12.05 -20.86
N GLY A 262 27.79 11.96 -22.17
CA GLY A 262 27.39 10.71 -22.84
C GLY A 262 25.89 10.57 -23.13
N LEU A 263 25.13 11.65 -22.92
CA LEU A 263 23.71 11.72 -23.30
C LEU A 263 23.55 11.54 -24.81
N ARG A 264 22.81 10.51 -25.22
CA ARG A 264 22.34 10.41 -26.60
C ARG A 264 21.25 11.46 -26.84
N ALA A 265 21.10 11.95 -28.07
CA ALA A 265 20.02 12.90 -28.41
C ALA A 265 18.60 12.35 -28.09
N SER A 266 18.46 11.02 -28.08
CA SER A 266 17.27 10.28 -27.63
C SER A 266 16.97 10.43 -26.14
N ASP A 267 18.00 10.58 -25.29
CA ASP A 267 17.84 10.69 -23.83
C ASP A 267 17.25 12.05 -23.41
N VAL A 268 17.47 13.09 -24.23
CA VAL A 268 17.03 14.47 -23.96
C VAL A 268 15.67 14.76 -24.58
N SER A 269 15.38 14.21 -25.76
CA SER A 269 14.11 14.43 -26.47
C SER A 269 12.95 13.59 -25.91
N GLY A 270 13.23 12.59 -25.08
CA GLY A 270 12.23 11.65 -24.58
C GLY A 270 11.62 10.75 -25.65
N ASP A 271 12.17 10.81 -26.87
CA ASP A 271 11.73 10.04 -28.02
C ASP A 271 12.40 8.66 -27.99
N VAL A 272 11.57 7.61 -28.01
CA VAL A 272 12.06 6.22 -28.00
C VAL A 272 12.71 5.95 -29.35
N SER A 273 14.03 6.10 -29.40
CA SER A 273 14.79 5.71 -30.59
C SER A 273 14.89 4.19 -30.62
N ARG A 274 14.29 3.59 -31.66
CA ARG A 274 14.45 2.16 -31.96
C ARG A 274 15.88 1.93 -32.42
N ASP A 275 16.74 1.41 -31.56
CA ASP A 275 18.00 0.83 -32.00
C ASP A 275 17.69 -0.41 -32.86
N ASN A 276 18.46 -0.63 -33.93
CA ASN A 276 18.26 -1.71 -34.93
C ASN A 276 18.51 -3.13 -34.38
N GLN A 277 18.79 -3.26 -33.08
CA GLN A 277 18.80 -4.48 -32.29
C GLN A 277 17.78 -4.25 -31.18
N GLY A 278 16.73 -5.07 -31.12
CA GLY A 278 15.50 -4.82 -30.34
C GLY A 278 15.62 -4.74 -28.81
N ASP A 279 16.77 -4.37 -28.25
CA ASP A 279 16.94 -3.93 -26.87
C ASP A 279 16.88 -2.39 -26.83
N GLU A 280 15.70 -1.87 -26.53
CA GLU A 280 15.48 -0.44 -26.32
C GLU A 280 15.95 -0.04 -24.92
N ASP A 281 17.09 0.66 -24.84
CA ASP A 281 17.64 1.18 -23.58
C ASP A 281 16.74 2.31 -23.00
N ILE A 282 16.54 2.31 -21.68
CA ILE A 282 15.68 3.26 -20.95
C ILE A 282 16.28 4.68 -20.97
N GLY A 283 17.58 4.80 -21.24
CA GLY A 283 18.31 6.06 -21.25
C GLY A 283 18.75 6.48 -19.84
N ILE A 284 20.01 6.89 -19.71
CA ILE A 284 20.68 7.14 -18.42
C ILE A 284 19.95 8.22 -17.59
N VAL A 285 19.40 9.26 -18.24
CA VAL A 285 18.66 10.34 -17.55
C VAL A 285 17.40 9.82 -16.87
N ARG A 286 16.66 8.94 -17.53
CA ARG A 286 15.42 8.38 -16.98
C ARG A 286 15.72 7.43 -15.82
N GLN A 287 16.77 6.63 -15.95
CA GLN A 287 17.28 5.78 -14.86
C GLN A 287 17.70 6.63 -13.64
N LEU A 288 18.43 7.73 -13.86
CA LEU A 288 18.79 8.67 -12.80
C LEU A 288 17.55 9.31 -12.17
N GLY A 289 16.60 9.79 -12.97
CA GLY A 289 15.34 10.36 -12.48
C GLY A 289 14.55 9.38 -11.60
N TRP A 290 14.46 8.10 -12.01
CA TRP A 290 13.86 7.04 -11.21
C TRP A 290 14.59 6.90 -9.87
N TYR A 291 15.91 6.74 -9.88
CA TYR A 291 16.70 6.57 -8.66
C TYR A 291 16.55 7.75 -7.69
N LEU A 292 16.67 8.99 -8.19
CA LEU A 292 16.57 10.20 -7.38
C LEU A 292 15.18 10.32 -6.74
N LEU A 293 14.12 10.09 -7.53
CA LEU A 293 12.73 10.13 -7.05
C LEU A 293 12.44 9.02 -6.04
N ARG A 294 12.94 7.80 -6.26
CA ARG A 294 12.69 6.68 -5.34
C ARG A 294 13.35 6.89 -3.98
N ASN A 295 14.57 7.42 -3.98
CA ASN A 295 15.39 7.60 -2.78
C ASN A 295 15.25 8.98 -2.13
N GLY A 296 14.50 9.92 -2.73
CA GLY A 296 14.35 11.27 -2.18
C GLY A 296 15.65 12.05 -2.13
N VAL A 297 16.54 11.81 -3.10
CA VAL A 297 17.84 12.48 -3.19
C VAL A 297 17.63 13.96 -3.49
N PRO A 298 18.31 14.87 -2.78
CA PRO A 298 18.19 16.30 -3.05
C PRO A 298 18.66 16.73 -4.45
N VAL A 299 18.27 17.95 -4.84
CA VAL A 299 18.71 18.57 -6.10
C VAL A 299 20.24 18.75 -6.10
N SER A 300 20.88 18.58 -7.26
CA SER A 300 22.34 18.65 -7.43
C SER A 300 22.98 19.92 -6.84
N THR A 301 22.35 21.07 -7.00
CA THR A 301 22.83 22.34 -6.43
C THR A 301 22.92 22.29 -4.91
N LEU A 302 21.96 21.64 -4.25
CA LEU A 302 21.99 21.43 -2.81
C LEU A 302 23.09 20.44 -2.43
N LEU A 303 23.25 19.36 -3.19
CA LEU A 303 24.32 18.37 -2.95
C LEU A 303 25.71 19.02 -2.99
N VAL A 304 25.96 19.93 -3.93
CA VAL A 304 27.23 20.67 -3.99
C VAL A 304 27.45 21.53 -2.75
N VAL A 305 26.41 22.23 -2.27
CA VAL A 305 26.49 23.05 -1.04
C VAL A 305 26.72 22.15 0.18
N LEU A 306 25.99 21.05 0.30
CA LEU A 306 26.13 20.09 1.39
C LEU A 306 27.55 19.49 1.42
N ARG A 307 28.12 19.16 0.26
CA ARG A 307 29.50 18.69 0.13
C ARG A 307 30.50 19.73 0.64
N GLN A 308 30.34 20.99 0.25
CA GLN A 308 31.21 22.08 0.72
C GLN A 308 31.13 22.24 2.24
N LEU A 309 29.92 22.30 2.78
CA LEU A 309 29.70 22.41 4.23
C LEU A 309 30.26 21.22 5.00
N ALA A 310 30.15 20.00 4.48
CA ALA A 310 30.72 18.81 5.08
C ALA A 310 32.26 18.87 5.12
N GLN A 311 32.89 19.30 4.03
CA GLN A 311 34.35 19.47 3.98
C GLN A 311 34.84 20.58 4.91
N ASP A 312 34.11 21.69 5.00
CA ASP A 312 34.45 22.79 5.89
C ASP A 312 34.27 22.41 7.36
N ALA A 313 33.20 21.67 7.71
CA ALA A 313 33.01 21.12 9.05
C ALA A 313 34.13 20.15 9.44
N HIS A 314 34.51 19.25 8.53
CA HIS A 314 35.62 18.32 8.77
C HIS A 314 36.94 19.07 9.03
N ARG A 315 37.24 20.11 8.24
CA ARG A 315 38.44 20.95 8.43
C ARG A 315 38.43 21.77 9.71
N GLN A 316 37.27 22.25 10.14
CA GLN A 316 37.15 23.13 11.32
C GLN A 316 37.20 22.33 12.63
N CYS A 317 36.69 21.11 12.64
CA CYS A 317 36.55 20.31 13.86
C CYS A 317 37.71 19.33 14.09
N LEU A 318 38.41 18.89 13.04
CA LEU A 318 39.50 17.93 13.19
C LEU A 318 40.74 18.59 13.82
N GLY A 319 41.18 18.07 14.96
CA GLY A 319 42.37 18.56 15.68
C GLY A 319 42.12 19.72 16.66
N VAL A 320 40.87 20.16 16.81
CA VAL A 320 40.48 21.19 17.79
C VAL A 320 40.07 20.51 19.11
N PRO A 321 40.46 21.05 20.29
CA PRO A 321 40.09 20.45 21.57
C PRO A 321 38.57 20.48 21.83
N PRO A 322 38.03 19.52 22.60
CA PRO A 322 36.64 19.56 23.04
C PRO A 322 36.35 20.86 23.82
N PRO A 323 35.18 21.50 23.64
CA PRO A 323 33.97 20.97 22.98
C PRO A 323 33.84 21.31 21.48
N GLU A 324 34.77 22.09 20.90
CA GLU A 324 34.65 22.64 19.54
C GLU A 324 35.15 21.69 18.44
N GLY A 325 35.90 20.65 18.81
CA GLY A 325 36.37 19.64 17.88
C GLY A 325 36.70 18.30 18.50
N THR A 326 37.28 17.43 17.68
CA THR A 326 37.68 16.08 18.05
C THR A 326 38.97 15.67 17.32
N ASN A 327 39.73 14.77 17.92
CA ASN A 327 40.86 14.10 17.26
C ASN A 327 40.44 12.78 16.59
N ASP A 328 39.21 12.35 16.81
CA ASP A 328 38.64 11.13 16.24
C ASP A 328 37.90 11.46 14.94
N ALA A 329 38.56 11.18 13.81
CA ALA A 329 38.03 11.45 12.48
C ALA A 329 36.80 10.59 12.16
N GLU A 330 36.75 9.34 12.63
CA GLU A 330 35.63 8.42 12.34
C GLU A 330 34.34 8.90 13.00
N VAL A 331 34.43 9.33 14.26
CA VAL A 331 33.29 9.89 15.00
C VAL A 331 32.82 11.21 14.38
N LEU A 332 33.75 12.04 13.91
CA LEU A 332 33.42 13.28 13.22
C LEU A 332 32.65 13.02 11.92
N ASP A 333 33.13 12.08 11.10
CA ASP A 333 32.51 11.73 9.83
C ASP A 333 31.12 11.11 10.01
N LEU A 334 30.94 10.27 11.04
CA LEU A 334 29.61 9.77 11.41
C LEU A 334 28.68 10.92 11.83
N GLY A 335 29.17 11.87 12.63
CA GLY A 335 28.39 13.04 13.04
C GLY A 335 27.98 13.92 11.85
N ILE A 336 28.91 14.18 10.92
CA ILE A 336 28.63 14.93 9.68
C ILE A 336 27.58 14.18 8.84
N LYS A 337 27.73 12.86 8.67
CA LYS A 337 26.77 12.02 7.96
C LYS A 337 25.35 12.13 8.53
N GLU A 338 25.19 12.09 9.85
CA GLU A 338 23.88 12.24 10.49
C GLU A 338 23.28 13.64 10.27
N VAL A 339 24.10 14.70 10.33
CA VAL A 339 23.65 16.07 10.05
C VAL A 339 23.22 16.21 8.58
N LEU A 340 23.97 15.63 7.64
CA LEU A 340 23.62 15.59 6.23
C LEU A 340 22.29 14.86 6.00
N HIS A 341 22.12 13.68 6.59
CA HIS A 341 20.89 12.89 6.52
C HIS A 341 19.69 13.66 7.07
N GLY A 342 19.83 14.29 8.24
CA GLY A 342 18.79 15.09 8.87
C GLY A 342 18.42 16.34 8.05
N THR A 343 19.42 16.99 7.46
CA THR A 343 19.22 18.19 6.62
C THR A 343 18.51 17.82 5.32
N GLY A 344 19.00 16.82 4.58
CA GLY A 344 18.35 16.39 3.34
C GLY A 344 16.95 15.80 3.56
N THR A 345 16.72 15.12 4.68
CA THR A 345 15.38 14.64 5.06
C THR A 345 14.40 15.78 5.32
N LYS A 346 14.82 16.83 6.03
CA LYS A 346 13.97 18.02 6.30
C LYS A 346 13.70 18.86 5.06
N MET A 347 14.61 18.83 4.08
CA MET A 347 14.46 19.53 2.81
C MET A 347 13.65 18.73 1.79
N SER A 348 13.39 17.45 2.04
CA SER A 348 12.56 16.63 1.18
C SER A 348 11.11 17.11 1.22
N THR A 349 10.53 17.36 0.03
CA THR A 349 9.10 17.67 -0.13
C THR A 349 8.22 16.42 -0.09
N ALA A 350 8.82 15.23 -0.04
CA ALA A 350 8.11 13.96 -0.02
C ALA A 350 7.44 13.70 1.35
N PHE A 351 6.20 13.22 1.30
CA PHE A 351 5.39 12.97 2.48
C PHE A 351 5.80 11.63 3.12
N GLY A 352 6.45 11.65 4.28
CA GLY A 352 6.71 10.47 5.12
C GLY A 352 8.13 9.90 5.07
N SER A 353 8.65 9.52 3.89
CA SER A 353 10.07 9.14 3.72
C SER A 353 10.89 10.30 3.18
N GLY A 354 12.02 10.61 3.82
CA GLY A 354 12.99 11.62 3.37
C GLY A 354 14.03 11.07 2.40
N TRP A 355 15.27 11.51 2.57
CA TRP A 355 16.42 11.01 1.83
C TRP A 355 16.83 9.63 2.36
N SER A 356 16.94 8.62 1.50
CA SER A 356 17.31 7.25 1.88
C SER A 356 18.76 7.18 2.37
N ALA A 357 18.99 6.54 3.52
CA ALA A 357 20.33 6.31 4.07
C ALA A 357 21.26 5.57 3.09
N LYS A 358 20.75 4.56 2.36
CA LYS A 358 21.55 3.84 1.35
C LYS A 358 22.03 4.78 0.23
N SER A 359 21.17 5.71 -0.21
CA SER A 359 21.55 6.68 -1.24
C SER A 359 22.48 7.79 -0.73
N LEU A 360 22.41 8.11 0.57
CA LEU A 360 23.36 9.03 1.20
C LEU A 360 24.76 8.42 1.15
N ASP A 361 24.90 7.14 1.48
CA ASP A 361 26.19 6.43 1.44
C ASP A 361 26.77 6.41 0.03
N GLU A 362 25.95 6.11 -0.99
CA GLU A 362 26.37 6.13 -2.39
C GLU A 362 26.86 7.52 -2.83
N ILE A 363 26.21 8.59 -2.36
CA ILE A 363 26.59 9.98 -2.68
C ILE A 363 27.87 10.40 -1.96
N ILE A 364 28.04 10.02 -0.70
CA ILE A 364 29.26 10.26 0.07
C ILE A 364 30.46 9.55 -0.58
N GLN A 365 30.26 8.29 -0.99
CA GLN A 365 31.28 7.51 -1.70
C GLN A 365 31.69 8.20 -3.01
N VAL A 366 30.72 8.70 -3.78
CA VAL A 366 30.95 9.48 -5.00
C VAL A 366 31.72 10.78 -4.76
N TRP A 367 31.51 11.43 -3.60
CA TRP A 367 32.24 12.65 -3.24
C TRP A 367 33.72 12.41 -2.92
N GLY A 368 34.13 11.14 -2.77
CA GLY A 368 35.47 10.76 -2.32
C GLY A 368 35.70 11.11 -0.85
N MET A 369 34.62 11.17 -0.06
CA MET A 369 34.70 11.25 1.39
C MET A 369 34.67 9.80 1.90
N ASP A 370 35.84 9.24 2.21
CA ASP A 370 35.95 7.90 2.79
C ASP A 370 35.37 7.91 4.21
N VAL A 371 34.05 7.78 4.34
CA VAL A 371 33.45 7.33 5.60
C VAL A 371 33.72 5.83 5.64
N ALA A 372 34.73 5.44 6.42
CA ALA A 372 35.25 4.08 6.53
C ALA A 372 34.15 3.00 6.52
N THR A 373 33.90 2.42 5.35
CA THR A 373 33.28 1.10 5.22
C THR A 373 34.40 0.10 4.99
N ASP A 374 35.07 -0.32 6.06
CA ASP A 374 35.94 -1.51 6.01
C ASP A 374 35.48 -2.54 7.03
N THR A 375 34.32 -3.15 6.77
CA THR A 375 33.97 -4.45 7.34
C THR A 375 34.67 -5.55 6.55
N SER A 376 35.99 -5.65 6.66
CA SER A 376 36.78 -6.78 6.13
C SER A 376 38.23 -6.70 6.60
N ILE A 377 38.52 -7.20 7.81
CA ILE A 377 39.68 -8.04 8.19
C ILE A 377 39.45 -8.47 9.66
N ARG A 378 38.60 -9.48 9.83
CA ARG A 378 38.64 -10.41 10.97
C ARG A 378 38.73 -11.80 10.37
N ASP A 379 39.92 -12.13 9.89
CA ASP A 379 40.40 -13.50 9.70
C ASP A 379 41.88 -13.40 9.28
N ARG A 380 42.72 -13.22 10.30
CA ARG A 380 44.15 -13.58 10.35
C ARG A 380 44.70 -13.15 11.71
N ILE A 381 44.44 -13.98 12.72
CA ILE A 381 45.40 -14.63 13.62
C ILE A 381 44.62 -15.65 14.45
#